data_AF-A0A1F8UMB9-F1
#
_entry.id   AF-A0A1F8UMB9-F1
#
_cell.length_a   1.000
_cell.length_b   1.000
_cell.length_c   1.000
_cell.angle_alpha   90.00
_cell.angle_beta   90.00
_cell.angle_gamma   90.00
#
_symmetry.space_group_name_H-M   'P 1'
#
loop_
_entity.id
_entity.type
_entity.pdbx_description
1 polymer ?
#
loop_
_entity_poly.entity_id
_entity_poly.type
_entity_poly.pdbx_seq_one_letter_code
_entity_poly.pdbx_strand_id
1 'polypeptide(L)'
;MIHMLNINLPADDISMYHGFKKHVKKKHPHCEKYIFKISDIISNPDYIGVHPNEPNSIELVKRLDKNILVAITLSEDIGTKYLYASSLYDISEPKLQNRINSKRLLKWEN
;
A
#
# COMPACT_ATOMS: atom_id res chain seq x y z
N MET A 1 4.27 -1.94 13.38
CA MET A 1 3.50 -1.59 12.16
C MET A 1 2.03 -2.00 12.21
N ILE A 2 1.68 -3.22 12.63
CA ILE A 2 0.29 -3.75 12.57
C ILE A 2 -0.64 -3.27 13.71
N HIS A 3 -0.10 -2.78 14.85
CA HIS A 3 -0.94 -2.40 16.00
C HIS A 3 -1.76 -1.11 15.85
N MET A 4 -1.43 -0.21 14.90
CA MET A 4 -2.16 1.07 14.76
C MET A 4 -3.50 0.95 14.01
N LEU A 5 -3.72 -0.12 13.25
CA LEU A 5 -4.87 -0.24 12.35
C LEU A 5 -5.94 -1.26 12.78
N ASN A 6 -5.77 -1.90 13.95
CA ASN A 6 -6.65 -2.97 14.43
C ASN A 6 -6.91 -4.07 13.36
N ILE A 7 -5.88 -4.38 12.57
CA ILE A 7 -5.91 -5.44 11.55
C ILE A 7 -5.07 -6.63 12.01
N ASN A 8 -5.57 -7.83 11.77
CA ASN A 8 -4.86 -9.07 12.08
C ASN A 8 -4.24 -9.62 10.79
N LEU A 9 -3.05 -9.14 10.45
CA LEU A 9 -2.28 -9.59 9.29
C LEU A 9 -1.02 -10.31 9.77
N PRO A 10 -0.59 -11.38 9.08
CA PRO A 10 0.69 -12.03 9.38
C PRO A 10 1.84 -11.03 9.24
N ALA A 11 2.80 -11.08 10.16
CA ALA A 11 3.96 -10.19 10.19
C ALA A 11 5.09 -10.62 9.24
N ASP A 12 4.76 -11.39 8.20
CA ASP A 12 5.70 -12.06 7.30
C ASP A 12 6.22 -11.13 6.18
N ASP A 13 7.22 -11.63 5.45
CA ASP A 13 7.80 -10.99 4.27
C ASP A 13 6.73 -10.64 3.21
N ILE A 14 6.67 -9.36 2.82
CA ILE A 14 5.76 -8.90 1.77
C ILE A 14 6.38 -9.21 0.41
N SER A 15 5.71 -10.07 -0.35
CA SER A 15 6.10 -10.43 -1.72
C SER A 15 5.42 -9.53 -2.77
N MET A 16 5.88 -9.57 -4.02
CA MET A 16 5.14 -8.95 -5.13
C MET A 16 4.28 -10.00 -5.83
N TYR A 17 3.03 -9.65 -6.15
CA TYR A 17 2.19 -10.52 -6.97
C TYR A 17 2.76 -10.68 -8.39
N HIS A 18 2.63 -11.88 -8.96
CA HIS A 18 3.16 -12.23 -10.29
C HIS A 18 2.75 -11.23 -11.39
N GLY A 19 1.54 -10.71 -11.32
CA GLY A 19 1.00 -9.72 -12.26
C GLY A 19 1.25 -8.25 -11.90
N PHE A 20 1.91 -7.94 -10.77
CA PHE A 20 2.01 -6.59 -10.22
C PHE A 20 2.65 -5.60 -11.21
N LYS A 21 3.83 -5.93 -11.75
CA LYS A 21 4.52 -5.06 -12.72
C LYS A 21 3.66 -4.83 -13.96
N LYS A 22 3.00 -5.88 -14.47
CA LYS A 22 2.10 -5.79 -15.63
C LYS A 22 0.88 -4.90 -15.33
N HIS A 23 0.32 -5.01 -14.14
CA HIS A 23 -0.78 -4.16 -13.67
C HIS A 23 -0.36 -2.69 -13.59
N VAL A 24 0.77 -2.38 -12.94
CA VAL A 24 1.30 -1.01 -12.85
C VAL A 24 1.55 -0.44 -14.24
N LYS A 25 2.25 -1.17 -15.12
CA LYS A 25 2.51 -0.69 -16.50
C LYS A 25 1.23 -0.45 -17.31
N LYS A 26 0.20 -1.28 -17.12
CA LYS A 26 -1.06 -1.17 -17.88
C LYS A 26 -1.98 -0.09 -17.35
N LYS A 27 -2.12 0.05 -16.03
CA LYS A 27 -3.09 0.94 -15.38
C LYS A 27 -2.48 2.27 -14.93
N HIS A 28 -1.20 2.27 -14.62
CA HIS A 28 -0.46 3.40 -14.06
C HIS A 28 0.95 3.51 -14.68
N PRO A 29 1.07 3.63 -16.02
CA PRO A 29 2.36 3.58 -16.72
C PRO A 29 3.38 4.59 -16.17
N HIS A 30 2.96 5.80 -15.82
CA HIS A 30 3.82 6.83 -15.24
C HIS A 30 4.38 6.49 -13.85
N CYS A 31 3.81 5.49 -13.19
CA CYS A 31 4.24 5.03 -11.87
C CYS A 31 5.24 3.88 -11.93
N GLU A 32 5.56 3.35 -13.12
CA GLU A 32 6.54 2.25 -13.27
C GLU A 32 7.89 2.58 -12.61
N LYS A 33 8.33 3.85 -12.70
CA LYS A 33 9.57 4.34 -12.09
C LYS A 33 9.65 4.14 -10.58
N TYR A 34 8.51 4.00 -9.89
CA TYR A 34 8.46 3.81 -8.43
C TYR A 34 8.45 2.35 -8.00
N ILE A 35 8.42 1.39 -8.92
CA ILE A 35 8.43 -0.04 -8.57
C ILE A 35 9.68 -0.39 -7.73
N PHE A 36 10.82 0.22 -8.04
CA PHE A 36 12.07 0.04 -7.28
C PHE A 36 12.05 0.69 -5.89
N LYS A 37 11.07 1.55 -5.59
CA LYS A 37 10.91 2.23 -4.30
C LYS A 37 9.97 1.50 -3.35
N ILE A 38 9.34 0.39 -3.77
CA ILE A 38 8.34 -0.33 -2.96
C ILE A 38 8.90 -0.72 -1.60
N SER A 39 10.12 -1.25 -1.53
CA SER A 39 10.73 -1.63 -0.25
C SER A 39 10.85 -0.42 0.71
N ASP A 40 11.26 0.74 0.20
CA ASP A 40 11.35 1.97 0.98
C ASP A 40 9.97 2.55 1.37
N ILE A 41 8.94 2.35 0.53
CA ILE A 41 7.55 2.72 0.86
C ILE A 41 6.99 1.81 1.96
N ILE A 42 7.30 0.51 1.90
CA ILE A 42 6.87 -0.48 2.89
C ILE A 42 7.54 -0.23 4.24
N SER A 43 8.85 -0.02 4.25
CA SER A 43 9.62 0.13 5.50
C SER A 43 9.51 1.51 6.14
N ASN A 44 9.20 2.55 5.35
CA ASN A 44 9.14 3.92 5.84
C ASN A 44 8.07 4.75 5.09
N PRO A 45 6.78 4.42 5.24
CA PRO A 45 5.69 5.22 4.68
C PRO A 45 5.57 6.56 5.44
N ASP A 46 4.95 7.57 4.81
CA ASP A 46 4.54 8.78 5.52
C ASP A 46 3.13 8.65 6.12
N TYR A 47 2.29 7.81 5.50
CA TYR A 47 0.95 7.51 5.98
C TYR A 47 0.61 6.04 5.81
N ILE A 48 -0.19 5.54 6.75
CA ILE A 48 -0.68 4.17 6.79
C ILE A 48 -2.20 4.17 6.94
N GLY A 49 -2.88 3.22 6.33
CA GLY A 49 -4.33 3.11 6.41
C GLY A 49 -4.87 1.77 5.95
N VAL A 50 -6.19 1.66 5.93
CA VAL A 50 -6.90 0.48 5.42
C VAL A 50 -7.89 0.90 4.34
N HIS A 51 -8.10 0.05 3.36
CA HIS A 51 -9.17 0.28 2.41
C HIS A 51 -10.52 0.03 3.10
N PRO A 52 -11.47 0.98 3.09
CA PRO A 52 -12.72 0.85 3.84
C PRO A 52 -13.60 -0.31 3.36
N ASN A 53 -13.44 -0.73 2.10
CA ASN A 53 -14.20 -1.82 1.49
C ASN A 53 -13.37 -3.10 1.28
N GLU A 54 -12.07 -3.09 1.60
CA GLU A 54 -11.22 -4.29 1.47
C GLU A 54 -10.54 -4.57 2.82
N PRO A 55 -11.19 -5.34 3.71
CA PRO A 55 -10.76 -5.53 5.09
C PRO A 55 -9.38 -6.20 5.22
N ASN A 56 -8.93 -6.88 4.16
CA ASN A 56 -7.67 -7.61 4.10
C ASN A 56 -6.58 -6.82 3.35
N SER A 57 -6.64 -5.48 3.41
CA SER A 57 -5.69 -4.63 2.72
C SER A 57 -5.19 -3.45 3.55
N ILE A 58 -3.92 -3.12 3.36
CA ILE A 58 -3.26 -1.93 3.90
C ILE A 58 -2.97 -0.97 2.74
N GLU A 59 -3.19 0.31 2.97
CA GLU A 59 -2.69 1.39 2.11
C GLU A 59 -1.48 2.04 2.77
N LEU A 60 -0.35 2.05 2.06
CA LEU A 60 0.86 2.78 2.45
C LEU A 60 1.07 3.94 1.49
N VAL A 61 1.24 5.16 2.00
CA VAL A 61 1.52 6.34 1.17
C VAL A 61 2.87 6.92 1.54
N LYS A 62 3.70 7.21 0.53
CA LYS A 62 4.94 7.95 0.65
C LYS A 62 4.96 9.15 -0.29
N ARG A 63 5.41 10.28 0.22
CA ARG A 63 5.61 11.53 -0.51
C ARG A 63 7.00 11.49 -1.17
N LEU A 64 7.01 11.42 -2.49
CA LEU A 64 8.19 11.55 -3.35
C LEU A 64 8.03 12.84 -4.17
N ASP A 65 8.32 12.83 -5.47
CA ASP A 65 7.85 13.89 -6.38
C ASP A 65 6.32 13.89 -6.56
N LYS A 66 5.65 12.81 -6.15
CA LYS A 66 4.20 12.67 -6.03
C LYS A 66 3.84 11.89 -4.76
N ASN A 67 2.55 11.88 -4.39
CA ASN A 67 2.06 11.03 -3.31
C ASN A 67 1.81 9.61 -3.85
N ILE A 68 2.72 8.68 -3.59
CA ILE A 68 2.65 7.31 -4.11
C ILE A 68 2.00 6.41 -3.08
N LEU A 69 0.91 5.76 -3.49
CA LEU A 69 0.23 4.73 -2.71
C LEU A 69 0.66 3.35 -3.17
N VAL A 70 1.02 2.49 -2.22
CA VAL A 70 1.17 1.04 -2.40
C VAL A 70 0.07 0.35 -1.61
N ALA A 71 -0.72 -0.47 -2.30
CA ALA A 71 -1.70 -1.33 -1.66
C ALA A 71 -1.06 -2.69 -1.37
N ILE A 72 -1.14 -3.14 -0.12
CA ILE A 72 -0.73 -4.48 0.32
C ILE A 72 -1.99 -5.26 0.63
N THR A 73 -2.13 -6.46 0.09
CA THR A 73 -3.30 -7.31 0.25
C THR A 73 -2.88 -8.65 0.84
N LEU A 74 -3.69 -9.20 1.75
CA LEU A 74 -3.58 -10.58 2.21
C LEU A 74 -4.19 -11.51 1.17
N SER A 75 -3.40 -12.47 0.70
CA SER A 75 -3.89 -13.63 -0.05
C SER A 75 -3.88 -14.88 0.81
N GLU A 76 -4.61 -15.89 0.36
CA GLU A 76 -4.56 -17.25 0.88
C GLU A 76 -4.46 -18.20 -0.31
N ASP A 77 -3.43 -19.04 -0.32
CA ASP A 77 -3.25 -20.11 -1.31
C ASP A 77 -2.94 -21.42 -0.59
N ILE A 78 -3.76 -22.46 -0.85
CA ILE A 78 -3.66 -23.79 -0.23
C ILE A 78 -3.42 -23.70 1.30
N GLY A 79 -4.23 -22.88 1.99
CA GLY A 79 -4.16 -22.69 3.45
C GLY A 79 -2.97 -21.88 3.97
N THR A 80 -2.10 -21.36 3.09
CA THR A 80 -1.01 -20.45 3.44
C THR A 80 -1.42 -19.01 3.19
N LYS A 81 -1.40 -18.21 4.25
CA LYS A 81 -1.67 -16.77 4.16
C LYS A 81 -0.38 -16.01 3.89
N TYR A 82 -0.40 -15.09 2.92
CA TYR A 82 0.76 -14.25 2.60
C TYR A 82 0.34 -12.85 2.19
N LEU A 83 1.18 -11.86 2.49
CA LEU A 83 0.98 -10.48 2.08
C LEU A 83 1.66 -10.23 0.73
N TYR A 84 1.00 -9.48 -0.14
CA TYR A 84 1.60 -9.04 -1.39
C TYR A 84 1.26 -7.61 -1.76
N ALA A 85 2.20 -6.91 -2.41
CA ALA A 85 1.91 -5.63 -3.05
C ALA A 85 0.99 -5.87 -4.27
N SER A 86 -0.24 -5.36 -4.20
CA SER A 86 -1.31 -5.61 -5.18
C SER A 86 -1.48 -4.46 -6.19
N SER A 87 -1.15 -3.23 -5.79
CA SER A 87 -1.22 -2.06 -6.66
C SER A 87 -0.23 -0.97 -6.25
N LEU A 88 0.15 -0.13 -7.21
CA LEU A 88 0.95 1.08 -6.99
C LEU A 88 0.48 2.18 -7.93
N TYR A 89 0.15 3.33 -7.38
CA TYR A 89 -0.29 4.51 -8.15
C TYR A 89 -0.12 5.81 -7.37
N ASP A 90 -0.07 6.93 -8.07
CA ASP A 90 -0.12 8.25 -7.46
C ASP A 90 -1.54 8.65 -7.06
N ILE A 91 -1.66 9.34 -5.92
CA ILE A 91 -2.88 10.03 -5.50
C ILE A 91 -2.63 11.53 -5.53
N SER A 92 -3.66 12.30 -5.90
CA SER A 92 -3.55 13.76 -5.88
C SER A 92 -3.51 14.28 -4.44
N GLU A 93 -2.94 15.48 -4.25
CA GLU A 93 -2.91 16.12 -2.92
C GLU A 93 -4.31 16.26 -2.30
N PRO A 94 -5.35 16.70 -3.03
CA PRO A 94 -6.71 16.70 -2.47
C PRO A 94 -7.21 15.33 -2.04
N LYS A 95 -6.88 14.25 -2.78
CA LYS A 95 -7.25 12.88 -2.40
C LYS A 95 -6.52 12.43 -1.15
N LEU A 96 -5.24 12.77 -1.02
CA LEU A 96 -4.46 12.49 0.19
C LEU A 96 -5.09 13.20 1.41
N GLN A 97 -5.32 14.52 1.31
CA GLN A 97 -5.93 15.30 2.39
C GLN A 97 -7.31 14.79 2.78
N ASN A 98 -8.17 14.43 1.81
CA ASN A 98 -9.48 13.86 2.10
C ASN A 98 -9.38 12.54 2.89
N ARG A 99 -8.42 11.67 2.55
CA ARG A 99 -8.21 10.39 3.26
C ARG A 99 -7.64 10.60 4.66
N ILE A 100 -6.80 11.61 4.85
CA ILE A 100 -6.30 12.01 6.19
C ILE A 100 -7.47 12.54 7.03
N ASN A 101 -8.25 13.48 6.48
CA ASN A 101 -9.39 14.10 7.16
C ASN A 101 -10.47 13.07 7.54
N SER A 102 -10.70 12.06 6.69
CA SER A 102 -11.64 10.97 6.97
C SER A 102 -11.07 9.89 7.89
N LYS A 103 -9.84 10.05 8.40
CA LYS A 103 -9.10 9.06 9.20
C LYS A 103 -8.85 7.72 8.50
N ARG A 104 -9.00 7.67 7.17
CA ARG A 104 -8.65 6.49 6.36
C ARG A 104 -7.14 6.32 6.29
N LEU A 105 -6.39 7.42 6.23
CA LEU A 105 -4.94 7.46 6.34
C LEU A 105 -4.56 8.18 7.63
N LEU A 106 -3.68 7.57 8.40
CA LEU A 106 -3.05 8.13 9.59
C LEU A 106 -1.59 8.40 9.28
N LYS A 107 -1.04 9.48 9.84
CA LYS A 107 0.38 9.77 9.71
C LYS A 107 1.17 8.63 10.36
N TRP A 108 2.17 8.14 9.65
CA TRP A 108 3.10 7.16 10.19
C TRP A 108 4.12 7.89 11.07
N GLU A 109 4.12 7.57 12.35
CA GLU A 109 5.12 8.04 13.31
C GLU A 109 5.96 6.82 13.69
N ASN A 110 7.24 6.85 13.32
CA ASN A 110 8.22 5.83 13.64
C ASN A 110 8.77 6.05 15.06
#